data_AF-A0A432G8T4-F1
#
_entry.id   AF-A0A432G8T4-F1
#
_cell.length_a   1.000
_cell.length_b   1.000
_cell.length_c   1.000
_cell.angle_alpha   90.00
_cell.angle_beta   90.00
_cell.angle_gamma   90.00
#
_symmetry.space_group_name_H-M   'P 1'
#
loop_
_entity.id
_entity.type
_entity.pdbx_description
1 polymer ?
#
loop_
_entity_poly.entity_id
_entity_poly.type
_entity_poly.pdbx_seq_one_letter_code
_entity_poly.pdbx_strand_id
1 'polypeptide(L)'
;AGFNAFGIAAAGGAGKALAEWILAGEPPMDLWVVDIRRFSNLHKNEDWVRNRTLELYGKHYTLSWPHEEHESGRPVLTSPIYEILKEQGACFGSKLGWERPNWFAPEDETAQDIYSYCRQNWFPHVGEEHRAVRERVALFDQSSFAKFRIIGTDAEKALNRICANNVAKPSGALTYTQMLNSKGGIECDLIVARLAKDEFYLVSGTGFRTHDSAWIRSQFLADEKVELHDITEEWATFSLMGPLAREVLAQVTENDLENENFPFGTCRYIEIKKELAPDVPSVLALRVTYVGELGWELHLPRDSADSVYEVLMEAGKDSGISNAGYRAIESLRLEKSYRAWGADITADITPFEAGLGWAVKLKSGTDFIGREALLSKQKQPLKKRLACFTINDPDVVLLGRETIYRNGEVVGWLTSGGWGYTVNKNIGYGYVRNPEGVDSEYFISGTYELEVATVSHSCKLQLGPLYDPKLERVRK
;
A
#
# COMPACT_ATOMS: atom_id res chain seq x y z
N ALA A 1 -0.09 27.93 -1.44
CA ALA A 1 1.21 28.39 -1.99
C ALA A 1 1.72 27.34 -2.99
N GLY A 2 2.76 27.64 -3.78
CA GLY A 2 3.35 26.67 -4.71
C GLY A 2 2.59 26.48 -6.03
N PHE A 3 1.81 27.47 -6.47
CA PHE A 3 1.20 27.44 -7.79
C PHE A 3 2.26 27.63 -8.88
N ASN A 4 2.20 26.83 -9.93
CA ASN A 4 2.94 27.07 -11.18
C ASN A 4 2.12 27.97 -12.12
N ALA A 5 2.41 27.94 -13.43
CA ALA A 5 1.66 28.67 -14.46
C ALA A 5 0.13 28.40 -14.46
N PHE A 6 -0.32 27.30 -13.84
CA PHE A 6 -1.74 26.94 -13.67
C PHE A 6 -2.45 27.72 -12.55
N GLY A 7 -1.74 28.57 -11.79
CA GLY A 7 -2.30 29.28 -10.64
C GLY A 7 -3.53 30.12 -10.94
N ILE A 8 -3.57 30.81 -12.09
CA ILE A 8 -4.74 31.62 -12.50
C ILE A 8 -5.94 30.71 -12.79
N ALA A 9 -5.73 29.60 -13.52
CA ALA A 9 -6.80 28.66 -13.84
C ALA A 9 -7.35 27.93 -12.61
N ALA A 10 -6.50 27.61 -11.63
CA ALA A 10 -6.90 26.95 -10.40
C ALA A 10 -7.45 27.88 -9.31
N ALA A 11 -7.23 29.20 -9.40
CA ALA A 11 -7.45 30.14 -8.29
C ALA A 11 -8.88 30.10 -7.73
N GLY A 12 -9.90 30.04 -8.60
CA GLY A 12 -11.30 29.98 -8.18
C GLY A 12 -11.63 28.71 -7.38
N GLY A 13 -11.19 27.55 -7.88
CA GLY A 13 -11.40 26.27 -7.21
C GLY A 13 -10.62 26.16 -5.89
N ALA A 14 -9.36 26.60 -5.89
CA ALA A 14 -8.52 26.61 -4.69
C ALA A 14 -9.08 27.55 -3.61
N GLY A 15 -9.55 28.74 -4.00
CA GLY A 15 -10.16 29.70 -3.09
C GLY A 15 -11.45 29.15 -2.45
N LYS A 16 -12.32 28.53 -3.25
CA LYS A 16 -13.53 27.86 -2.75
C LYS A 16 -13.17 26.74 -1.77
N ALA A 17 -12.27 25.84 -2.16
CA ALA A 17 -11.91 24.68 -1.34
C ALA A 17 -11.32 25.09 0.02
N LEU A 18 -10.45 26.11 0.03
CA LEU A 18 -9.86 26.63 1.27
C LEU A 18 -10.89 27.35 2.14
N ALA A 19 -11.80 28.13 1.56
CA ALA A 19 -12.86 28.80 2.30
C ALA A 19 -13.82 27.80 2.95
N GLU A 20 -14.26 26.78 2.21
CA GLU A 20 -15.10 25.70 2.74
C GLU A 20 -14.37 24.92 3.84
N TRP A 21 -13.07 24.64 3.66
CA TRP A 21 -12.26 23.98 4.68
C TRP A 21 -12.17 24.82 5.96
N ILE A 22 -11.84 26.12 5.88
CA ILE A 22 -11.76 27.00 7.06
C ILE A 22 -13.09 27.03 7.83
N LEU A 23 -14.22 27.07 7.13
CA LEU A 23 -15.54 27.11 7.75
C LEU A 23 -15.96 25.77 8.38
N ALA A 24 -15.64 24.66 7.73
CA ALA A 24 -16.06 23.32 8.17
C ALA A 24 -15.06 22.63 9.11
N GLY A 25 -13.81 23.11 9.18
CA GLY A 25 -12.72 22.48 9.93
C GLY A 25 -12.11 21.25 9.24
N GLU A 26 -12.63 20.82 8.09
CA GLU A 26 -12.17 19.67 7.31
C GLU A 26 -12.32 19.93 5.79
N PRO A 27 -11.50 19.29 4.92
CA PRO A 27 -11.58 19.49 3.47
C PRO A 27 -12.97 19.17 2.90
N PRO A 28 -13.50 19.95 1.94
CA PRO A 28 -14.82 19.69 1.34
C PRO A 28 -14.84 18.47 0.39
N MET A 29 -13.68 18.05 -0.10
CA MET A 29 -13.47 16.94 -1.02
C MET A 29 -12.04 16.40 -0.85
N ASP A 30 -11.71 15.33 -1.55
CA ASP A 30 -10.38 14.76 -1.60
C ASP A 30 -9.42 15.73 -2.30
N LEU A 31 -8.49 16.26 -1.50
CA LEU A 31 -7.45 17.18 -1.93
C LEU A 31 -6.05 16.55 -1.85
N TRP A 32 -5.94 15.22 -1.76
CA TRP A 32 -4.67 14.52 -1.55
C TRP A 32 -3.56 14.98 -2.51
N VAL A 33 -3.88 15.14 -3.80
CA VAL A 33 -2.92 15.56 -4.84
C VAL A 33 -2.31 16.95 -4.61
N VAL A 34 -2.96 17.78 -3.77
CA VAL A 34 -2.50 19.12 -3.39
C VAL A 34 -2.29 19.28 -1.89
N ASP A 35 -2.47 18.24 -1.09
CA ASP A 35 -2.26 18.26 0.37
C ASP A 35 -0.79 18.51 0.71
N ILE A 36 -0.52 19.43 1.64
CA ILE A 36 0.86 19.78 2.05
C ILE A 36 1.56 18.64 2.79
N ARG A 37 0.81 17.73 3.41
CA ARG A 37 1.30 16.57 4.15
C ARG A 37 1.80 15.44 3.22
N ARG A 38 1.72 15.60 1.90
CA ARG A 38 2.40 14.72 0.93
C ARG A 38 3.92 14.96 0.88
N PHE A 39 4.39 16.05 1.49
CA PHE A 39 5.80 16.40 1.58
C PHE A 39 6.40 15.93 2.91
N SER A 40 7.64 15.44 2.86
CA SER A 40 8.45 15.05 4.03
C SER A 40 9.56 16.07 4.35
N ASN A 41 10.36 15.81 5.39
CA ASN A 41 11.52 16.64 5.76
C ASN A 41 12.52 16.87 4.61
N LEU A 42 12.61 15.95 3.64
CA LEU A 42 13.40 16.13 2.42
C LEU A 42 13.06 17.44 1.69
N HIS A 43 11.78 17.81 1.65
CA HIS A 43 11.30 18.98 0.91
C HIS A 43 11.62 20.31 1.61
N LYS A 44 12.30 20.27 2.77
CA LYS A 44 12.91 21.45 3.40
C LYS A 44 14.29 21.77 2.83
N ASN A 45 14.93 20.82 2.12
CA ASN A 45 16.21 21.06 1.46
C ASN A 45 15.99 21.85 0.17
N GLU A 46 16.39 23.11 0.17
CA GLU A 46 16.18 24.03 -0.97
C GLU A 46 16.89 23.58 -2.24
N ASP A 47 18.09 23.01 -2.15
CA ASP A 47 18.83 22.55 -3.34
C ASP A 47 18.16 21.33 -3.96
N TRP A 48 17.68 20.39 -3.14
CA TRP A 48 16.90 19.25 -3.61
C TRP A 48 15.61 19.72 -4.30
N VAL A 49 14.85 20.61 -3.66
CA VAL A 49 13.61 21.16 -4.23
C VAL A 49 13.87 21.92 -5.51
N ARG A 50 14.95 22.71 -5.58
CA ARG A 50 15.34 23.47 -6.78
C ARG A 50 15.62 22.52 -7.94
N ASN A 51 16.47 21.52 -7.74
CA ASN A 51 16.83 20.54 -8.77
C ASN A 51 15.59 19.78 -9.27
N ARG A 52 14.73 19.32 -8.35
CA ARG A 52 13.48 18.63 -8.71
C ARG A 52 12.51 19.53 -9.46
N THR A 53 12.37 20.78 -9.04
CA THR A 53 11.48 21.74 -9.68
C THR A 53 11.94 22.07 -11.11
N LEU A 54 13.25 22.17 -11.35
CA LEU A 54 13.81 22.42 -12.69
C LEU A 54 13.51 21.26 -13.66
N GLU A 55 13.67 20.01 -13.22
CA GLU A 55 13.29 18.84 -14.03
C GLU A 55 11.78 18.87 -14.35
N LEU A 56 10.94 19.07 -13.34
CA LEU A 56 9.48 19.10 -13.52
C LEU A 56 9.02 20.26 -14.43
N TYR A 57 9.70 21.40 -14.37
CA TYR A 57 9.43 22.52 -15.26
C TYR A 57 9.77 22.16 -16.72
N GLY A 58 10.93 21.52 -16.95
CA GLY A 58 11.31 21.02 -18.27
C GLY A 58 10.34 19.98 -18.84
N LYS A 59 9.68 19.21 -17.98
CA LYS A 59 8.68 18.18 -18.34
C LYS A 59 7.25 18.71 -18.52
N HIS A 60 7.00 20.02 -18.43
CA HIS A 60 5.63 20.54 -18.40
C HIS A 60 4.75 20.16 -19.61
N TYR A 61 5.34 19.99 -20.79
CA TYR A 61 4.65 19.57 -22.02
C TYR A 61 5.21 18.29 -22.64
N THR A 62 6.00 17.51 -21.89
CA THR A 62 6.44 16.19 -22.37
C THR A 62 5.29 15.19 -22.28
N LEU A 63 5.42 14.07 -22.99
CA LEU A 63 4.55 12.92 -22.75
C LEU A 63 4.74 12.46 -21.30
N SER A 64 3.64 12.30 -20.57
CA SER A 64 3.66 11.75 -19.22
C SER A 64 3.58 10.23 -19.34
N TRP A 65 4.74 9.59 -19.26
CA TRP A 65 4.82 8.14 -19.44
C TRP A 65 4.29 7.40 -18.19
N PRO A 66 3.61 6.25 -18.36
CA PRO A 66 3.24 5.42 -17.22
C PRO A 66 4.51 4.92 -16.52
N HIS A 67 4.51 5.01 -15.19
CA HIS A 67 5.65 4.62 -14.33
C HIS A 67 6.92 5.44 -14.53
N GLU A 68 6.84 6.63 -15.15
CA GLU A 68 8.00 7.52 -15.30
C GLU A 68 8.61 7.88 -13.95
N GLU A 69 9.89 7.59 -13.79
CA GLU A 69 10.68 7.99 -12.65
C GLU A 69 11.47 9.26 -12.95
N HIS A 70 11.63 10.08 -11.93
CA HIS A 70 12.44 11.30 -12.00
C HIS A 70 13.88 11.00 -11.59
N GLU A 71 14.84 11.72 -12.18
CA GLU A 71 16.27 11.52 -11.92
C GLU A 71 16.84 12.53 -10.92
N SER A 72 16.31 13.77 -10.94
CA SER A 72 16.88 14.86 -10.16
C SER A 72 16.84 14.61 -8.66
N GLY A 73 17.98 14.80 -8.00
CA GLY A 73 18.09 14.66 -6.55
C GLY A 73 17.92 13.22 -6.07
N ARG A 74 18.38 12.22 -6.83
CA ARG A 74 18.45 10.82 -6.39
C ARG A 74 19.90 10.31 -6.43
N PRO A 75 20.27 9.36 -5.54
CA PRO A 75 19.47 8.85 -4.42
C PRO A 75 19.40 9.86 -3.24
N VAL A 76 18.38 9.74 -2.37
CA VAL A 76 18.29 10.53 -1.11
C VAL A 76 18.28 9.62 0.10
N LEU A 77 17.24 8.79 0.22
CA LEU A 77 17.12 7.80 1.28
C LEU A 77 17.24 6.43 0.63
N THR A 78 18.12 5.61 1.18
CA THR A 78 18.35 4.24 0.72
C THR A 78 18.08 3.28 1.87
N SER A 79 17.65 2.06 1.56
CA SER A 79 17.70 0.96 2.52
C SER A 79 19.16 0.56 2.79
N PRO A 80 19.44 -0.15 3.89
CA PRO A 80 20.80 -0.63 4.18
C PRO A 80 21.39 -1.48 3.05
N ILE A 81 20.56 -2.31 2.41
CA ILE A 81 20.97 -3.23 1.33
C ILE A 81 20.88 -2.60 -0.07
N TYR A 82 20.78 -1.27 -0.19
CA TYR A 82 20.58 -0.60 -1.48
C TYR A 82 21.68 -0.92 -2.50
N GLU A 83 22.95 -0.82 -2.12
CA GLU A 83 24.05 -1.10 -3.05
C GLU A 83 24.09 -2.58 -3.44
N ILE A 84 23.80 -3.50 -2.50
CA ILE A 84 23.69 -4.94 -2.78
C ILE A 84 22.62 -5.19 -3.84
N LEU A 85 21.42 -4.63 -3.67
CA LEU A 85 20.33 -4.83 -4.62
C LEU A 85 20.61 -4.18 -5.98
N LYS A 86 21.30 -3.03 -5.99
CA LYS A 86 21.74 -2.35 -7.21
C LYS A 86 22.73 -3.19 -8.01
N GLU A 87 23.71 -3.80 -7.35
CA GLU A 87 24.66 -4.73 -7.96
C GLU A 87 23.95 -5.98 -8.51
N GLN A 88 22.85 -6.40 -7.89
CA GLN A 88 21.98 -7.50 -8.33
C GLN A 88 20.93 -7.09 -9.38
N GLY A 89 21.10 -5.93 -10.02
CA GLY A 89 20.25 -5.51 -11.15
C GLY A 89 18.94 -4.82 -10.76
N ALA A 90 18.78 -4.33 -9.52
CA ALA A 90 17.59 -3.57 -9.14
C ALA A 90 17.44 -2.28 -9.97
N CYS A 91 16.31 -2.15 -10.66
CA CYS A 91 15.87 -0.90 -11.26
C CYS A 91 15.05 -0.11 -10.23
N PHE A 92 15.58 1.00 -9.73
CA PHE A 92 14.98 1.74 -8.64
C PHE A 92 13.97 2.81 -9.07
N GLY A 93 12.90 2.92 -8.31
CA GLY A 93 12.00 4.07 -8.29
C GLY A 93 12.11 4.88 -7.00
N SER A 94 11.57 6.10 -6.99
CA SER A 94 11.59 6.97 -5.81
C SER A 94 10.21 7.21 -5.21
N LYS A 95 10.05 7.01 -3.90
CA LYS A 95 8.83 7.38 -3.17
C LYS A 95 9.17 8.09 -1.88
N LEU A 96 8.70 9.32 -1.74
CA LEU A 96 8.96 10.18 -0.56
C LEU A 96 10.46 10.27 -0.18
N GLY A 97 11.34 10.21 -1.18
CA GLY A 97 12.81 10.25 -1.02
C GLY A 97 13.47 8.88 -0.95
N TRP A 98 12.72 7.80 -0.69
CA TRP A 98 13.26 6.45 -0.65
C TRP A 98 13.45 5.87 -2.04
N GLU A 99 14.64 5.32 -2.27
CA GLU A 99 14.93 4.41 -3.37
C GLU A 99 14.31 3.04 -3.07
N ARG A 100 13.50 2.53 -3.99
CA ARG A 100 12.82 1.23 -3.86
C ARG A 100 13.02 0.40 -5.14
N PRO A 101 13.38 -0.89 -5.06
CA PRO A 101 13.44 -1.74 -6.25
C PRO A 101 12.06 -1.84 -6.90
N ASN A 102 11.89 -1.33 -8.11
CA ASN A 102 10.65 -1.50 -8.87
C ASN A 102 10.60 -2.92 -9.47
N TRP A 103 11.73 -3.41 -9.96
CA TRP A 103 11.95 -4.74 -10.55
C TRP A 103 13.47 -5.01 -10.66
N PHE A 104 13.86 -6.23 -11.02
CA PHE A 104 15.25 -6.67 -11.17
C PHE A 104 15.55 -7.11 -12.61
N ALA A 105 16.59 -6.52 -13.20
CA ALA A 105 17.11 -6.91 -14.51
C ALA A 105 18.05 -8.13 -14.38
N PRO A 106 18.09 -9.02 -15.39
CA PRO A 106 19.10 -10.07 -15.46
C PRO A 106 20.50 -9.49 -15.69
N GLU A 107 21.55 -10.29 -15.41
CA GLU A 107 22.96 -9.85 -15.45
C GLU A 107 23.42 -9.27 -16.81
N ASP A 108 22.78 -9.69 -17.91
CA ASP A 108 23.10 -9.27 -19.27
C ASP A 108 22.28 -8.06 -19.76
N GLU A 109 21.41 -7.50 -18.92
CA GLU A 109 20.58 -6.35 -19.24
C GLU A 109 20.86 -5.14 -18.33
N THR A 110 20.65 -3.93 -18.86
CA THR A 110 20.75 -2.71 -18.05
C THR A 110 19.48 -2.52 -17.25
N ALA A 111 19.61 -2.35 -15.93
CA ALA A 111 18.51 -2.03 -15.02
C ALA A 111 17.97 -0.61 -15.24
N GLN A 112 17.14 -0.44 -16.26
CA GLN A 112 16.49 0.84 -16.61
C GLN A 112 15.12 0.63 -17.25
N ASP A 113 14.22 1.59 -17.04
CA ASP A 113 12.90 1.56 -17.67
C ASP A 113 12.93 2.09 -19.11
N ILE A 114 12.30 1.33 -20.01
CA ILE A 114 11.99 1.76 -21.36
C ILE A 114 10.50 2.05 -21.42
N TYR A 115 10.16 3.34 -21.36
CA TYR A 115 8.79 3.79 -21.24
C TYR A 115 7.95 3.54 -22.49
N SER A 116 6.70 3.14 -22.27
CA SER A 116 5.70 2.92 -23.31
C SER A 116 4.29 2.97 -22.70
N TYR A 117 3.29 3.28 -23.52
CA TYR A 117 1.87 3.07 -23.20
C TYR A 117 1.43 1.61 -23.47
N CYS A 118 2.23 0.84 -24.19
CA CYS A 118 2.10 -0.60 -24.33
C CYS A 118 2.85 -1.32 -23.18
N ARG A 119 3.03 -2.64 -23.29
CA ARG A 119 3.89 -3.41 -22.38
C ARG A 119 5.31 -2.85 -22.43
N GLN A 120 5.85 -2.53 -21.26
CA GLN A 120 7.20 -2.00 -21.09
C GLN A 120 8.21 -3.15 -20.90
N ASN A 121 9.51 -2.87 -21.02
CA ASN A 121 10.58 -3.87 -20.99
C ASN A 121 10.62 -4.72 -19.72
N TRP A 122 10.20 -4.16 -18.58
CA TRP A 122 10.17 -4.87 -17.29
C TRP A 122 9.09 -5.96 -17.19
N PHE A 123 8.11 -6.02 -18.11
CA PHE A 123 6.96 -6.92 -18.03
C PHE A 123 7.32 -8.41 -17.84
N PRO A 124 8.19 -9.04 -18.66
CA PRO A 124 8.59 -10.43 -18.44
C PRO A 124 9.33 -10.66 -17.11
N HIS A 125 10.16 -9.72 -16.68
CA HIS A 125 10.96 -9.83 -15.44
C HIS A 125 10.07 -9.75 -14.20
N VAL A 126 9.13 -8.79 -14.17
CA VAL A 126 8.11 -8.71 -13.12
C VAL A 126 7.21 -9.96 -13.12
N GLY A 127 6.98 -10.57 -14.27
CA GLY A 127 6.28 -11.85 -14.37
C GLY A 127 7.01 -13.01 -13.69
N GLU A 128 8.35 -13.05 -13.78
CA GLU A 128 9.15 -14.05 -13.04
C GLU A 128 9.19 -13.77 -11.54
N GLU A 129 9.33 -12.50 -11.13
CA GLU A 129 9.23 -12.11 -9.71
C GLU A 129 7.87 -12.50 -9.11
N HIS A 130 6.78 -12.25 -9.83
CA HIS A 130 5.43 -12.68 -9.43
C HIS A 130 5.34 -14.20 -9.31
N ARG A 131 5.91 -14.94 -10.27
CA ARG A 131 5.94 -16.41 -10.25
C ARG A 131 6.74 -16.93 -9.05
N ALA A 132 7.90 -16.33 -8.75
CA ALA A 132 8.70 -16.68 -7.58
C ALA A 132 7.89 -16.59 -6.28
N VAL A 133 7.09 -15.54 -6.11
CA VAL A 133 6.20 -15.40 -4.94
C VAL A 133 5.13 -16.49 -4.91
N ARG A 134 4.51 -16.79 -6.05
CA ARG A 134 3.38 -17.75 -6.14
C ARG A 134 3.80 -19.21 -5.98
N GLU A 135 5.00 -19.55 -6.43
CA GLU A 135 5.45 -20.93 -6.61
C GLU A 135 6.61 -21.32 -5.69
N ARG A 136 7.39 -20.34 -5.19
CA ARG A 136 8.62 -20.57 -4.41
C ARG A 136 8.63 -19.67 -3.16
N VAL A 137 9.55 -18.70 -3.13
CA VAL A 137 9.73 -17.71 -2.09
C VAL A 137 10.44 -16.51 -2.69
N ALA A 138 10.03 -15.31 -2.31
CA ALA A 138 10.70 -14.08 -2.69
C ALA A 138 10.92 -13.19 -1.47
N LEU A 139 11.97 -12.38 -1.53
CA LEU A 139 12.30 -11.38 -0.54
C LEU A 139 12.08 -9.99 -1.13
N PHE A 140 11.26 -9.17 -0.48
CA PHE A 140 11.06 -7.77 -0.84
C PHE A 140 11.75 -6.87 0.19
N ASP A 141 12.51 -5.89 -0.29
CA ASP A 141 12.93 -4.77 0.55
C ASP A 141 11.81 -3.74 0.66
N GLN A 142 11.16 -3.71 1.83
CA GLN A 142 10.11 -2.75 2.17
C GLN A 142 10.54 -1.83 3.29
N SER A 143 11.86 -1.62 3.45
CA SER A 143 12.43 -0.76 4.49
C SER A 143 11.91 0.67 4.43
N SER A 144 11.38 1.11 3.29
CA SER A 144 10.76 2.42 3.13
C SER A 144 9.37 2.55 3.76
N PHE A 145 8.74 1.49 4.28
CA PHE A 145 7.44 1.62 4.95
C PHE A 145 7.50 2.61 6.12
N ALA A 146 6.41 3.36 6.32
CA ALA A 146 6.30 4.23 7.47
C ALA A 146 6.10 3.37 8.73
N LYS A 147 6.93 3.58 9.75
CA LYS A 147 6.92 2.78 10.99
C LYS A 147 6.78 3.70 12.19
N PHE A 148 5.76 3.46 13.00
CA PHE A 148 5.46 4.28 14.17
C PHE A 148 5.36 3.44 15.44
N ARG A 149 5.94 3.91 16.54
CA ARG A 149 5.68 3.40 17.90
C ARG A 149 4.68 4.32 18.58
N ILE A 150 3.61 3.75 19.12
CA ILE A 150 2.65 4.46 19.96
C ILE A 150 2.82 3.97 21.38
N ILE A 151 3.30 4.83 22.27
CA ILE A 151 3.72 4.46 23.62
C ILE A 151 2.97 5.31 24.63
N GLY A 152 2.48 4.70 25.70
CA GLY A 152 1.94 5.39 26.86
C GLY A 152 0.73 4.71 27.47
N THR A 153 0.41 5.07 28.72
CA THR A 153 -0.65 4.41 29.50
C THR A 153 -2.03 4.54 28.88
N ASP A 154 -2.24 5.55 28.01
CA ASP A 154 -3.50 5.78 27.30
C ASP A 154 -3.46 5.31 25.83
N ALA A 155 -2.40 4.63 25.38
CA ALA A 155 -2.23 4.24 23.98
C ALA A 155 -3.38 3.36 23.45
N GLU A 156 -3.82 2.35 24.22
CA GLU A 156 -4.94 1.50 23.82
C GLU A 156 -6.24 2.30 23.69
N LYS A 157 -6.51 3.19 24.66
CA LYS A 157 -7.71 4.04 24.69
C LYS A 157 -7.73 4.98 23.48
N ALA A 158 -6.62 5.66 23.22
CA ALA A 158 -6.47 6.57 22.09
C ALA A 158 -6.64 5.81 20.76
N LEU A 159 -5.95 4.68 20.58
CA LEU A 159 -6.03 3.91 19.34
C LEU A 159 -7.41 3.28 19.11
N ASN A 160 -8.11 2.83 20.15
CA ASN A 160 -9.51 2.37 20.02
C ASN A 160 -10.46 3.48 19.58
N ARG A 161 -10.21 4.74 19.95
CA ARG A 161 -10.98 5.89 19.49
C ARG A 161 -10.64 6.28 18.04
N ILE A 162 -9.41 6.06 17.60
CA ILE A 162 -8.94 6.48 16.28
C ILE A 162 -9.18 5.40 15.20
N CYS A 163 -9.04 4.13 15.56
CA CYS A 163 -9.15 3.00 14.64
C CYS A 163 -10.60 2.52 14.50
N ALA A 164 -11.04 2.27 13.28
CA ALA A 164 -12.35 1.71 12.99
C ALA A 164 -12.47 0.22 13.34
N ASN A 165 -11.35 -0.50 13.49
CA ASN A 165 -11.29 -1.88 13.94
C ASN A 165 -10.92 -1.99 15.43
N ASN A 166 -11.18 -3.15 16.04
CA ASN A 166 -10.79 -3.41 17.42
C ASN A 166 -9.29 -3.73 17.54
N VAL A 167 -8.55 -2.80 18.12
CA VAL A 167 -7.11 -2.92 18.40
C VAL A 167 -6.80 -3.28 19.86
N ALA A 168 -7.79 -3.21 20.77
CA ALA A 168 -7.71 -3.74 22.12
C ALA A 168 -7.85 -5.27 22.15
N LYS A 169 -6.85 -5.92 21.57
CA LYS A 169 -6.63 -7.37 21.63
C LYS A 169 -5.44 -7.66 22.55
N PRO A 170 -5.17 -8.93 22.91
CA PRO A 170 -3.96 -9.28 23.65
C PRO A 170 -2.68 -8.87 22.90
N SER A 171 -1.56 -8.71 23.65
CA SER A 171 -0.23 -8.54 23.04
C SER A 171 0.08 -9.68 22.07
N GLY A 172 0.77 -9.35 20.99
CA GLY A 172 1.02 -10.23 19.85
C GLY A 172 -0.08 -10.21 18.79
N ALA A 173 -1.20 -9.51 19.00
CA ALA A 173 -2.23 -9.37 17.98
C ALA A 173 -1.84 -8.33 16.92
N LEU A 174 -2.09 -8.66 15.66
CA LEU A 174 -1.98 -7.75 14.52
C LEU A 174 -3.37 -7.45 13.94
N THR A 175 -3.67 -6.18 13.70
CA THR A 175 -5.00 -5.75 13.23
C THR A 175 -4.87 -4.80 12.05
N TYR A 176 -5.37 -5.23 10.90
CA TYR A 176 -5.66 -4.33 9.77
C TYR A 176 -6.84 -3.42 10.12
N THR A 177 -6.66 -2.10 9.98
CA THR A 177 -7.68 -1.11 10.33
C THR A 177 -7.58 0.13 9.46
N GLN A 178 -8.72 0.78 9.26
CA GLN A 178 -8.77 2.15 8.77
C GLN A 178 -8.81 3.12 9.96
N MET A 179 -8.33 4.34 9.73
CA MET A 179 -8.62 5.53 10.55
C MET A 179 -9.45 6.48 9.69
N LEU A 180 -10.57 6.96 10.23
CA LEU A 180 -11.56 7.68 9.43
C LEU A 180 -11.66 9.15 9.86
N ASN A 181 -12.13 10.01 8.96
CA ASN A 181 -12.55 11.37 9.28
C ASN A 181 -14.01 11.43 9.79
N SER A 182 -14.47 12.63 10.16
CA SER A 182 -15.84 12.90 10.62
C SER A 182 -16.92 12.52 9.61
N LYS A 183 -16.60 12.46 8.31
CA LYS A 183 -17.51 12.04 7.23
C LYS A 183 -17.49 10.52 6.98
N GLY A 184 -16.69 9.78 7.75
CA GLY A 184 -16.49 8.33 7.63
C GLY A 184 -15.63 7.92 6.43
N GLY A 185 -14.91 8.87 5.82
CA GLY A 185 -13.95 8.60 4.76
C GLY A 185 -12.59 8.16 5.30
N ILE A 186 -11.80 7.45 4.49
CA ILE A 186 -10.58 6.77 4.94
C ILE A 186 -9.37 7.70 4.87
N GLU A 187 -8.89 8.15 6.03
CA GLU A 187 -7.66 8.96 6.14
C GLU A 187 -6.41 8.08 6.14
N CYS A 188 -6.43 6.97 6.88
CA CYS A 188 -5.31 6.03 6.93
C CYS A 188 -5.81 4.60 6.72
N ASP A 189 -5.00 3.77 6.05
CA ASP A 189 -5.20 2.33 5.90
C ASP A 189 -3.90 1.62 6.26
N LEU A 190 -3.89 0.95 7.42
CA LEU A 190 -2.65 0.49 8.05
C LEU A 190 -2.86 -0.75 8.90
N ILE A 191 -1.75 -1.31 9.40
CA ILE A 191 -1.77 -2.38 10.39
C ILE A 191 -1.30 -1.88 11.75
N VAL A 192 -1.94 -2.38 12.81
CA VAL A 192 -1.61 -2.10 14.21
C VAL A 192 -1.22 -3.42 14.88
N ALA A 193 0.04 -3.53 15.29
CA ALA A 193 0.56 -4.58 16.14
C ALA A 193 0.51 -4.13 17.60
N ARG A 194 -0.11 -4.91 18.48
CA ARG A 194 -0.02 -4.65 19.93
C ARG A 194 1.17 -5.42 20.49
N LEU A 195 2.16 -4.72 21.01
CA LEU A 195 3.39 -5.35 21.50
C LEU A 195 3.36 -5.51 23.02
N ALA A 196 2.84 -4.51 23.73
CA ALA A 196 2.67 -4.54 25.17
C ALA A 196 1.31 -3.96 25.57
N LYS A 197 1.07 -3.83 26.87
CA LYS A 197 -0.15 -3.19 27.39
C LYS A 197 -0.29 -1.75 26.87
N ASP A 198 0.83 -1.03 26.82
CA ASP A 198 1.01 0.39 26.58
C ASP A 198 1.95 0.68 25.40
N GLU A 199 2.20 -0.31 24.55
CA GLU A 199 3.03 -0.17 23.35
C GLU A 199 2.38 -0.83 22.13
N PHE A 200 2.25 -0.04 21.06
CA PHE A 200 1.77 -0.47 19.76
C PHE A 200 2.77 -0.08 18.67
N TYR A 201 2.82 -0.90 17.62
CA TYR A 201 3.66 -0.69 16.44
C TYR A 201 2.78 -0.63 15.19
N LEU A 202 2.87 0.46 14.45
CA LEU A 202 2.06 0.74 13.28
C LEU A 202 2.93 0.72 12.03
N VAL A 203 2.42 0.11 10.96
CA VAL A 203 3.05 0.12 9.64
C VAL A 203 2.09 0.72 8.63
N SER A 204 2.54 1.73 7.91
CA SER A 204 1.82 2.39 6.82
C SER A 204 2.68 2.51 5.54
N GLY A 205 2.06 2.84 4.42
CA GLY A 205 2.73 3.01 3.14
C GLY A 205 3.74 4.16 3.13
N THR A 206 4.86 3.96 2.42
CA THR A 206 5.96 4.93 2.28
C THR A 206 5.51 6.34 1.93
N GLY A 207 4.58 6.47 0.98
CA GLY A 207 4.11 7.77 0.48
C GLY A 207 3.21 8.53 1.46
N PHE A 208 2.78 7.91 2.55
CA PHE A 208 1.75 8.44 3.46
C PHE A 208 2.30 8.73 4.85
N ARG A 209 3.59 8.50 5.09
CA ARG A 209 4.26 8.71 6.38
C ARG A 209 3.90 10.05 7.04
N THR A 210 4.10 11.16 6.32
CA THR A 210 3.86 12.50 6.89
C THR A 210 2.37 12.79 7.08
N HIS A 211 1.54 12.31 6.16
CA HIS A 211 0.08 12.38 6.28
C HIS A 211 -0.43 11.63 7.52
N ASP A 212 -0.12 10.35 7.63
CA ASP A 212 -0.66 9.47 8.66
C ASP A 212 -0.15 9.84 10.05
N SER A 213 1.15 10.14 10.18
CA SER A 213 1.71 10.60 11.45
C SER A 213 1.09 11.92 11.92
N ALA A 214 0.86 12.88 10.99
CA ALA A 214 0.17 14.13 11.32
C ALA A 214 -1.29 13.90 11.70
N TRP A 215 -2.01 13.05 10.95
CA TRP A 215 -3.40 12.71 11.26
C TRP A 215 -3.49 12.09 12.66
N ILE A 216 -2.72 11.02 12.94
CA ILE A 216 -2.76 10.34 14.25
C ILE A 216 -2.47 11.30 15.40
N ARG A 217 -1.40 12.10 15.30
CA ARG A 217 -1.05 13.10 16.34
C ARG A 217 -2.16 14.10 16.57
N SER A 218 -2.84 14.56 15.52
CA SER A 218 -3.95 15.51 15.64
C SER A 218 -5.17 14.93 16.36
N GLN A 219 -5.26 13.60 16.48
CA GLN A 219 -6.35 12.95 17.18
C GLN A 219 -6.05 12.66 18.66
N PHE A 220 -4.83 12.88 19.16
CA PHE A 220 -4.54 12.75 20.59
C PHE A 220 -5.16 13.90 21.38
N LEU A 221 -5.77 13.58 22.52
CA LEU A 221 -6.33 14.58 23.43
C LEU A 221 -5.24 15.12 24.35
N ALA A 222 -5.39 16.37 24.79
CA ALA A 222 -4.37 17.07 25.58
C ALA A 222 -4.04 16.40 26.93
N ASP A 223 -4.96 15.61 27.49
CA ASP A 223 -4.83 14.90 28.76
C ASP A 223 -4.46 13.40 28.61
N GLU A 224 -4.38 12.88 27.38
CA GLU A 224 -3.95 11.50 27.12
C GLU A 224 -2.42 11.38 27.26
N LYS A 225 -1.96 10.42 28.08
CA LYS A 225 -0.55 10.06 28.19
C LYS A 225 -0.18 9.07 27.08
N VAL A 226 0.01 9.61 25.88
CA VAL A 226 0.35 8.86 24.67
C VAL A 226 1.26 9.68 23.78
N GLU A 227 2.27 9.03 23.20
CA GLU A 227 3.20 9.63 22.26
C GLU A 227 3.31 8.77 21.00
N LEU A 228 3.57 9.42 19.86
CA LEU A 228 3.94 8.77 18.61
C LEU A 228 5.41 9.04 18.33
N HIS A 229 6.19 7.99 18.11
CA HIS A 229 7.57 8.07 17.63
C HIS A 229 7.64 7.51 16.22
N ASP A 230 8.26 8.25 15.31
CA ASP A 230 8.46 7.84 13.93
C ASP A 230 9.87 7.26 13.81
N ILE A 231 9.95 5.96 13.59
CA ILE A 231 11.19 5.16 13.60
C ILE A 231 11.47 4.59 12.21
N THR A 232 10.94 5.23 11.17
CA THR A 232 10.97 4.74 9.79
C THR A 232 12.39 4.48 9.29
N GLU A 233 13.33 5.39 9.52
CA GLU A 233 14.73 5.24 9.12
C GLU A 233 15.54 4.30 10.01
N GLU A 234 15.13 4.15 11.28
CA GLU A 234 15.84 3.37 12.30
C GLU A 234 15.67 1.86 12.13
N TRP A 235 14.61 1.43 11.43
CA TRP A 235 14.26 0.03 11.25
C TRP A 235 14.14 -0.34 9.77
N ALA A 236 14.77 -1.44 9.37
CA ALA A 236 14.56 -2.07 8.08
C ALA A 236 13.30 -2.96 8.09
N THR A 237 12.80 -3.32 6.91
CA THR A 237 11.69 -4.26 6.77
C THR A 237 11.92 -5.14 5.55
N PHE A 238 12.00 -6.45 5.77
CA PHE A 238 12.07 -7.44 4.70
C PHE A 238 10.82 -8.31 4.71
N SER A 239 10.17 -8.43 3.57
CA SER A 239 8.99 -9.28 3.42
C SER A 239 9.39 -10.58 2.73
N LEU A 240 9.46 -11.66 3.50
CA LEU A 240 9.72 -13.01 3.00
C LEU A 240 8.37 -13.67 2.71
N MET A 241 8.05 -13.83 1.43
CA MET A 241 6.71 -14.20 0.97
C MET A 241 6.76 -15.35 -0.04
N GLY A 242 5.86 -16.31 0.11
CA GLY A 242 5.67 -17.43 -0.80
C GLY A 242 5.39 -18.75 -0.08
N PRO A 243 4.96 -19.79 -0.80
CA PRO A 243 4.67 -21.10 -0.21
C PRO A 243 5.84 -21.73 0.54
N LEU A 244 7.09 -21.39 0.19
CA LEU A 244 8.32 -21.89 0.84
C LEU A 244 8.88 -20.93 1.91
N ALA A 245 8.21 -19.81 2.19
CA ALA A 245 8.71 -18.81 3.16
C ALA A 245 8.94 -19.39 4.56
N ARG A 246 8.06 -20.30 5.02
CA ARG A 246 8.22 -20.96 6.33
C ARG A 246 9.44 -21.87 6.36
N GLU A 247 9.66 -22.62 5.29
CA GLU A 247 10.79 -23.54 5.17
C GLU A 247 12.12 -22.79 5.24
N VAL A 248 12.23 -21.68 4.49
CA VAL A 248 13.41 -20.80 4.54
C VAL A 248 13.59 -20.20 5.94
N LEU A 249 12.54 -19.63 6.53
CA LEU A 249 12.65 -18.99 7.83
C LEU A 249 13.02 -20.00 8.94
N ALA A 250 12.49 -21.23 8.89
CA ALA A 250 12.81 -22.29 9.85
C ALA A 250 14.28 -22.73 9.82
N GLN A 251 15.01 -22.50 8.73
CA GLN A 251 16.45 -22.76 8.69
C GLN A 251 17.23 -21.75 9.52
N VAL A 252 16.73 -20.52 9.68
CA VAL A 252 17.46 -19.41 10.31
C VAL A 252 17.01 -19.08 11.73
N THR A 253 15.93 -19.67 12.23
CA THR A 253 15.43 -19.50 13.60
C THR A 253 15.07 -20.84 14.26
N GLU A 254 15.13 -20.92 15.59
CA GLU A 254 14.56 -22.02 16.37
C GLU A 254 13.15 -21.72 16.90
N ASN A 255 12.65 -20.50 16.67
CA ASN A 255 11.30 -20.14 17.06
C ASN A 255 10.26 -20.96 16.28
N ASP A 256 9.20 -21.36 16.97
CA ASP A 256 8.10 -22.09 16.34
C ASP A 256 7.29 -21.20 15.38
N LEU A 257 7.24 -21.62 14.11
CA LEU A 257 6.57 -20.95 13.00
C LEU A 257 5.31 -21.69 12.53
N GLU A 258 4.93 -22.76 13.22
CA GLU A 258 3.74 -23.55 12.90
C GLU A 258 2.47 -22.72 13.11
N ASN A 259 1.44 -23.07 12.34
CA ASN A 259 0.25 -22.25 12.23
C ASN A 259 -0.50 -22.10 13.56
N GLU A 260 -0.48 -23.14 14.39
CA GLU A 260 -1.09 -23.17 15.71
C GLU A 260 -0.43 -22.19 16.68
N ASN A 261 0.89 -22.00 16.56
CA ASN A 261 1.71 -21.23 17.50
C ASN A 261 2.01 -19.81 17.01
N PHE A 262 2.00 -19.58 15.70
CA PHE A 262 2.20 -18.27 15.11
C PHE A 262 1.13 -18.00 14.03
N PRO A 263 -0.17 -17.91 14.37
CA PRO A 263 -1.26 -17.79 13.40
C PRO A 263 -1.25 -16.49 12.59
N PHE A 264 -1.85 -16.49 11.40
CA PHE A 264 -2.02 -15.27 10.59
C PHE A 264 -2.72 -14.16 11.37
N GLY A 265 -2.25 -12.91 11.22
CA GLY A 265 -2.77 -11.77 11.98
C GLY A 265 -2.21 -11.69 13.41
N THR A 266 -1.00 -12.22 13.63
CA THR A 266 -0.24 -12.04 14.86
C THR A 266 1.18 -11.56 14.57
N CYS A 267 1.87 -11.11 15.61
CA CYS A 267 3.27 -10.69 15.57
C CYS A 267 4.00 -11.18 16.82
N ARG A 268 5.30 -11.40 16.70
CA ARG A 268 6.18 -11.71 17.83
C ARG A 268 7.63 -11.40 17.48
N TYR A 269 8.46 -11.28 18.51
CA TYR A 269 9.90 -11.31 18.33
C TYR A 269 10.36 -12.76 18.09
N ILE A 270 11.26 -12.93 17.14
CA ILE A 270 11.99 -14.16 16.83
C ILE A 270 13.49 -13.89 16.85
N GLU A 271 14.30 -14.91 17.15
CA GLU A 271 15.75 -14.84 17.17
C GLU A 271 16.31 -15.47 15.90
N ILE A 272 17.19 -14.76 15.21
CA ILE A 272 18.02 -15.38 14.18
C ILE A 272 19.14 -16.16 14.90
N LYS A 273 19.43 -17.37 14.42
CA LYS A 273 20.46 -18.25 15.00
C LYS A 273 21.80 -17.51 15.10
N LYS A 274 22.37 -17.48 16.30
CA LYS A 274 23.60 -16.71 16.59
C LYS A 274 24.80 -17.19 15.80
N GLU A 275 24.83 -18.47 15.44
CA GLU A 275 25.85 -19.06 14.58
C GLU A 275 25.78 -18.57 13.13
N LEU A 276 24.62 -18.08 12.68
CA LEU A 276 24.43 -17.49 11.36
C LEU A 276 24.62 -15.97 11.39
N ALA A 277 24.13 -15.31 12.45
CA ALA A 277 24.25 -13.86 12.61
C ALA A 277 24.39 -13.47 14.10
N PRO A 278 25.62 -13.38 14.64
CA PRO A 278 25.86 -13.25 16.07
C PRO A 278 25.41 -11.91 16.66
N ASP A 279 25.44 -10.85 15.84
CA ASP A 279 25.17 -9.47 16.26
C ASP A 279 23.73 -9.02 15.92
N VAL A 280 22.91 -9.92 15.36
CA VAL A 280 21.50 -9.62 15.05
C VAL A 280 20.66 -9.75 16.32
N PRO A 281 20.00 -8.67 16.77
CA PRO A 281 19.05 -8.74 17.88
C PRO A 281 17.75 -9.40 17.42
N SER A 282 16.81 -9.52 18.35
CA SER A 282 15.51 -10.09 18.04
C SER A 282 14.78 -9.31 16.94
N VAL A 283 14.23 -10.05 15.98
CA VAL A 283 13.51 -9.54 14.82
C VAL A 283 12.02 -9.57 15.11
N LEU A 284 11.33 -8.44 14.94
CA LEU A 284 9.88 -8.37 15.05
C LEU A 284 9.25 -8.94 13.77
N ALA A 285 8.73 -10.16 13.84
CA ALA A 285 8.04 -10.81 12.73
C ALA A 285 6.54 -10.54 12.81
N LEU A 286 5.95 -10.03 11.72
CA LEU A 286 4.51 -9.83 11.55
C LEU A 286 4.02 -10.84 10.51
N ARG A 287 3.12 -11.75 10.91
CA ARG A 287 2.52 -12.71 9.97
C ARG A 287 1.33 -12.07 9.26
N VAL A 288 1.65 -11.34 8.19
CA VAL A 288 0.74 -10.58 7.34
C VAL A 288 1.23 -10.62 5.89
N THR A 289 0.38 -10.25 4.93
CA THR A 289 0.77 -10.21 3.52
C THR A 289 -0.03 -9.16 2.75
N TYR A 290 0.64 -8.45 1.85
CA TYR A 290 0.03 -7.63 0.80
C TYR A 290 0.12 -8.29 -0.58
N VAL A 291 0.78 -9.44 -0.69
CA VAL A 291 0.93 -10.21 -1.93
C VAL A 291 0.05 -11.47 -1.97
N GLY A 292 -0.58 -11.81 -0.84
CA GLY A 292 -1.58 -12.87 -0.75
C GLY A 292 -1.04 -14.28 -0.65
N GLU A 293 0.21 -14.43 -0.20
CA GLU A 293 0.84 -15.72 0.10
C GLU A 293 1.17 -15.83 1.60
N LEU A 294 1.53 -17.04 2.02
CA LEU A 294 2.22 -17.28 3.28
C LEU A 294 3.49 -16.42 3.36
N GLY A 295 3.80 -15.88 4.54
CA GLY A 295 5.02 -15.13 4.77
C GLY A 295 4.98 -14.28 6.02
N TRP A 296 6.06 -13.51 6.19
CA TRP A 296 6.23 -12.57 7.30
C TRP A 296 6.88 -11.28 6.80
N GLU A 297 6.43 -10.16 7.35
CA GLU A 297 7.21 -8.93 7.36
C GLU A 297 8.17 -9.02 8.56
N LEU A 298 9.47 -8.94 8.29
CA LEU A 298 10.55 -9.02 9.28
C LEU A 298 11.07 -7.60 9.52
N HIS A 299 10.78 -7.07 10.71
CA HIS A 299 11.17 -5.73 11.13
C HIS A 299 12.35 -5.82 12.09
N LEU A 300 13.42 -5.10 11.77
CA LEU A 300 14.70 -5.22 12.46
C LEU A 300 15.42 -3.88 12.51
N PRO A 301 16.32 -3.65 13.50
CA PRO A 301 17.18 -2.48 13.50
C PRO A 301 17.97 -2.37 12.20
N ARG A 302 18.15 -1.13 11.73
CA ARG A 302 18.81 -0.82 10.45
C ARG A 302 20.17 -1.51 10.30
N ASP A 303 20.98 -1.51 11.35
CA ASP A 303 22.36 -2.02 11.32
C ASP A 303 22.43 -3.55 11.21
N SER A 304 21.31 -4.26 11.39
CA SER A 304 21.22 -5.72 11.27
C SER A 304 20.76 -6.19 9.88
N ALA A 305 20.40 -5.26 9.00
CA ALA A 305 19.75 -5.55 7.73
C ALA A 305 20.63 -6.39 6.79
N ASP A 306 21.91 -6.05 6.65
CA ASP A 306 22.81 -6.76 5.73
C ASP A 306 22.99 -8.23 6.17
N SER A 307 23.28 -8.47 7.46
CA SER A 307 23.41 -9.83 7.99
C SER A 307 22.13 -10.65 7.83
N VAL A 308 20.96 -10.07 8.11
CA VAL A 308 19.69 -10.79 7.97
C VAL A 308 19.36 -11.07 6.51
N TYR A 309 19.65 -10.13 5.61
CA TYR A 309 19.48 -10.33 4.18
C TYR A 309 20.34 -11.49 3.67
N GLU A 310 21.64 -11.49 3.97
CA GLU A 310 22.57 -12.56 3.56
C GLU A 310 22.12 -13.93 4.09
N VAL A 311 21.75 -14.01 5.37
CA VAL A 311 21.31 -15.26 6.01
C VAL A 311 20.04 -15.80 5.39
N LEU A 312 19.06 -14.94 5.07
CA LEU A 312 17.83 -15.36 4.40
C LEU A 312 18.07 -15.82 2.96
N MET A 313 18.90 -15.09 2.22
CA MET A 313 19.23 -15.43 0.83
C MET A 313 20.00 -16.75 0.73
N GLU A 314 20.95 -17.00 1.64
CA GLU A 314 21.68 -18.27 1.68
C GLU A 314 20.76 -19.44 2.08
N ALA A 315 19.94 -19.28 3.13
CA ALA A 315 18.99 -20.31 3.56
C ALA A 315 17.93 -20.62 2.50
N GLY A 316 17.54 -19.64 1.70
CA GLY A 316 16.52 -19.80 0.66
C GLY A 316 17.04 -20.30 -0.69
N LYS A 317 18.36 -20.48 -0.84
CA LYS A 317 19.01 -20.81 -2.11
C LYS A 317 18.45 -22.07 -2.75
N ASP A 318 18.35 -23.16 -1.99
CA ASP A 318 17.82 -24.44 -2.48
C ASP A 318 16.31 -24.40 -2.73
N SER A 319 15.60 -23.48 -2.07
CA SER A 319 14.18 -23.18 -2.31
C SER A 319 13.95 -22.24 -3.50
N GLY A 320 15.02 -21.79 -4.18
CA GLY A 320 14.95 -20.87 -5.30
C GLY A 320 14.45 -19.48 -4.92
N ILE A 321 14.89 -18.97 -3.75
CA ILE A 321 14.62 -17.60 -3.32
C ILE A 321 15.11 -16.58 -4.35
N SER A 322 14.32 -15.53 -4.58
CA SER A 322 14.71 -14.41 -5.41
C SER A 322 14.32 -13.09 -4.76
N ASN A 323 15.00 -12.01 -5.13
CA ASN A 323 14.46 -10.68 -4.86
C ASN A 323 13.22 -10.45 -5.72
N ALA A 324 12.33 -9.57 -5.27
CA ALA A 324 11.20 -9.08 -6.04
C ALA A 324 10.93 -7.61 -5.72
N GLY A 325 10.43 -6.87 -6.71
CA GLY A 325 10.22 -5.43 -6.65
C GLY A 325 8.77 -5.01 -6.44
N TYR A 326 8.57 -3.70 -6.30
CA TYR A 326 7.25 -3.09 -6.08
C TYR A 326 6.28 -3.31 -7.25
N ARG A 327 6.74 -3.56 -8.48
CA ARG A 327 5.83 -3.87 -9.60
C ARG A 327 5.25 -5.27 -9.50
N ALA A 328 6.00 -6.24 -8.96
CA ALA A 328 5.44 -7.54 -8.65
C ALA A 328 4.37 -7.43 -7.56
N ILE A 329 4.63 -6.61 -6.52
CA ILE A 329 3.64 -6.31 -5.46
C ILE A 329 2.33 -5.79 -6.06
N GLU A 330 2.40 -4.82 -6.98
CA GLU A 330 1.20 -4.28 -7.63
C GLU A 330 0.42 -5.33 -8.42
N SER A 331 1.08 -6.25 -9.12
CA SER A 331 0.37 -7.36 -9.78
C SER A 331 -0.29 -8.31 -8.78
N LEU A 332 0.46 -8.73 -7.75
CA LEU A 332 0.02 -9.69 -6.74
C LEU A 332 -1.18 -9.15 -5.94
N ARG A 333 -1.14 -7.88 -5.54
CA ARG A 333 -2.20 -7.23 -4.75
C ARG A 333 -3.49 -7.04 -5.55
N LEU A 334 -3.39 -6.80 -6.87
CA LEU A 334 -4.55 -6.70 -7.76
C LEU A 334 -5.30 -8.03 -7.82
N GLU A 335 -4.59 -9.16 -7.95
CA GLU A 335 -5.21 -10.49 -7.94
C GLU A 335 -5.93 -10.80 -6.61
N LYS A 336 -5.42 -10.25 -5.50
CA LYS A 336 -6.01 -10.40 -4.17
C LYS A 336 -7.13 -9.42 -3.85
N SER A 337 -7.41 -8.46 -4.73
CA SER A 337 -8.37 -7.38 -4.44
C SER A 337 -7.91 -6.57 -3.20
N TYR A 338 -6.62 -6.34 -3.02
CA TYR A 338 -6.16 -5.42 -1.98
C TYR A 338 -6.16 -3.98 -2.51
N ARG A 339 -6.62 -3.05 -1.66
CA ARG A 339 -6.79 -1.64 -2.01
C ARG A 339 -5.51 -0.89 -1.73
N ALA A 340 -5.20 0.09 -2.55
CA ALA A 340 -4.10 1.04 -2.33
C ALA A 340 -4.66 2.42 -1.95
N TRP A 341 -4.20 2.97 -0.81
CA TRP A 341 -4.53 4.34 -0.43
C TRP A 341 -3.91 5.34 -1.41
N GLY A 342 -4.64 6.41 -1.73
CA GLY A 342 -4.26 7.38 -2.77
C GLY A 342 -4.59 6.94 -4.20
N ALA A 343 -5.13 5.73 -4.38
CA ALA A 343 -5.67 5.24 -5.66
C ALA A 343 -7.09 4.69 -5.48
N ASP A 344 -7.24 3.52 -4.85
CA ASP A 344 -8.54 2.84 -4.68
C ASP A 344 -9.34 3.41 -3.50
N ILE A 345 -8.67 3.93 -2.49
CA ILE A 345 -9.27 4.52 -1.30
C ILE A 345 -8.60 5.86 -0.98
N THR A 346 -9.39 6.82 -0.52
CA THR A 346 -8.95 8.17 -0.12
C THR A 346 -9.89 8.71 0.96
N ALA A 347 -9.64 9.93 1.44
CA ALA A 347 -10.45 10.61 2.45
C ALA A 347 -11.93 10.83 2.05
N ASP A 348 -12.28 10.68 0.76
CA ASP A 348 -13.67 10.80 0.25
C ASP A 348 -14.37 9.44 0.04
N ILE A 349 -13.65 8.35 0.30
CA ILE A 349 -14.15 6.99 0.12
C ILE A 349 -14.46 6.40 1.49
N THR A 350 -15.69 5.93 1.67
CA THR A 350 -16.04 5.19 2.87
C THR A 350 -15.64 3.70 2.76
N PRO A 351 -15.41 3.01 3.90
CA PRO A 351 -15.16 1.58 3.88
C PRO A 351 -16.25 0.75 3.19
N PHE A 352 -17.51 1.19 3.21
CA PHE A 352 -18.60 0.47 2.55
C PHE A 352 -18.52 0.54 1.03
N GLU A 353 -18.25 1.74 0.49
CA GLU A 353 -18.07 1.95 -0.95
C GLU A 353 -16.84 1.17 -1.45
N ALA A 354 -15.77 1.13 -0.66
CA ALA A 354 -14.55 0.40 -0.99
C ALA A 354 -14.66 -1.14 -0.86
N GLY A 355 -15.74 -1.67 -0.27
CA GLY A 355 -15.86 -3.09 0.05
C GLY A 355 -15.02 -3.55 1.25
N LEU A 356 -14.62 -2.62 2.11
CA LEU A 356 -13.82 -2.82 3.33
C LEU A 356 -14.66 -2.79 4.62
N GLY A 357 -15.99 -2.82 4.52
CA GLY A 357 -16.88 -2.77 5.69
C GLY A 357 -16.63 -3.87 6.74
N TRP A 358 -16.00 -4.99 6.36
CA TRP A 358 -15.61 -6.08 7.27
C TRP A 358 -14.55 -5.67 8.30
N ALA A 359 -13.72 -4.67 7.97
CA ALA A 359 -12.68 -4.11 8.82
C ALA A 359 -13.23 -3.08 9.83
N VAL A 360 -14.48 -2.63 9.67
CA VAL A 360 -15.13 -1.65 10.56
C VAL A 360 -15.95 -2.37 11.63
N LYS A 361 -15.64 -2.15 12.91
CA LYS A 361 -16.34 -2.78 14.05
C LYS A 361 -17.45 -1.90 14.62
N LEU A 362 -18.44 -1.57 13.79
CA LEU A 362 -19.63 -0.80 14.20
C LEU A 362 -20.38 -1.39 15.41
N LYS A 363 -20.38 -2.73 15.52
CA LYS A 363 -21.08 -3.48 16.58
C LYS A 363 -20.27 -3.64 17.87
N SER A 364 -19.02 -3.16 17.93
CA SER A 364 -18.18 -3.29 19.12
C SER A 364 -18.67 -2.45 20.31
N GLY A 365 -19.45 -1.40 20.04
CA GLY A 365 -19.81 -0.38 21.03
C GLY A 365 -18.75 0.71 21.22
N THR A 366 -17.57 0.55 20.61
CA THR A 366 -16.52 1.58 20.62
C THR A 366 -16.93 2.79 19.81
N ASP A 367 -16.80 3.98 20.38
CA ASP A 367 -17.08 5.27 19.73
C ASP A 367 -15.84 5.78 18.99
N PHE A 368 -15.52 5.15 17.87
CA PHE A 368 -14.39 5.53 17.03
C PHE A 368 -14.74 6.70 16.09
N ILE A 369 -13.74 7.49 15.69
CA ILE A 369 -13.92 8.64 14.80
C ILE A 369 -14.57 8.19 13.48
N GLY A 370 -15.61 8.90 13.05
CA GLY A 370 -16.36 8.60 11.83
C GLY A 370 -17.47 7.55 12.00
N ARG A 371 -17.62 6.93 13.18
CA ARG A 371 -18.66 5.93 13.46
C ARG A 371 -20.07 6.41 13.17
N GLU A 372 -20.46 7.58 13.68
CA GLU A 372 -21.82 8.11 13.51
C GLU A 372 -22.13 8.39 12.04
N ALA A 373 -21.16 8.91 11.28
CA ALA A 373 -21.30 9.09 9.85
C ALA A 373 -21.52 7.76 9.13
N LEU A 374 -20.79 6.71 9.50
CA LEU A 374 -21.00 5.37 8.94
C LEU A 374 -22.36 4.77 9.33
N LEU A 375 -22.84 4.95 10.56
CA LEU A 375 -24.18 4.51 10.95
C LEU A 375 -25.29 5.20 10.17
N SER A 376 -25.13 6.50 9.89
CA SER A 376 -26.05 7.25 9.04
C SER A 376 -26.00 6.75 7.60
N LYS A 377 -24.81 6.55 7.03
CA LYS A 377 -24.62 6.06 5.66
C LYS A 377 -25.10 4.62 5.45
N GLN A 378 -25.01 3.77 6.47
CA GLN A 378 -25.50 2.38 6.39
C GLN A 378 -27.00 2.28 6.11
N LYS A 379 -27.77 3.33 6.42
CA LYS A 379 -29.22 3.41 6.19
C LYS A 379 -29.59 3.93 4.79
N GLN A 380 -28.60 4.32 3.99
CA GLN A 380 -28.78 4.93 2.68
C GLN A 380 -28.19 4.02 1.58
N PRO A 381 -28.74 4.06 0.36
CA PRO A 381 -28.13 3.35 -0.76
C PRO A 381 -26.72 3.92 -1.06
N LEU A 382 -25.76 3.03 -1.32
CA LEU A 382 -24.42 3.44 -1.73
C LEU A 382 -24.46 4.00 -3.15
N LYS A 383 -24.07 5.26 -3.34
CA LYS A 383 -24.07 5.91 -4.66
C LYS A 383 -22.88 5.53 -5.55
N LYS A 384 -21.87 4.88 -4.95
CA LYS A 384 -20.71 4.34 -5.65
C LYS A 384 -20.22 3.10 -4.94
N ARG A 385 -19.67 2.12 -5.67
CA ARG A 385 -18.96 0.98 -5.09
C ARG A 385 -17.81 0.57 -5.98
N LEU A 386 -16.73 0.10 -5.37
CA LEU A 386 -15.56 -0.40 -6.06
C LEU A 386 -15.88 -1.75 -6.74
N ALA A 387 -15.50 -1.85 -8.01
CA ALA A 387 -15.68 -3.00 -8.87
C ALA A 387 -14.33 -3.48 -9.40
N CYS A 388 -14.22 -4.77 -9.69
CA CYS A 388 -13.10 -5.38 -10.39
C CYS A 388 -13.55 -5.78 -11.81
N PHE A 389 -12.77 -5.40 -12.81
CA PHE A 389 -12.99 -5.70 -14.21
C PHE A 389 -11.81 -6.47 -14.77
N THR A 390 -12.07 -7.37 -15.70
CA THR A 390 -11.03 -8.10 -16.42
C THR A 390 -11.24 -8.06 -17.92
N ILE A 391 -10.13 -7.98 -18.66
CA ILE A 391 -10.06 -8.12 -20.12
C ILE A 391 -9.11 -9.26 -20.43
N ASN A 392 -9.53 -10.17 -21.32
CA ASN A 392 -8.74 -11.35 -21.71
C ASN A 392 -7.72 -11.05 -22.81
N ASP A 393 -7.94 -10.00 -23.61
CA ASP A 393 -6.99 -9.56 -24.64
C ASP A 393 -5.69 -9.10 -23.96
N PRO A 394 -4.55 -9.77 -24.20
CA PRO A 394 -3.27 -9.48 -23.55
C PRO A 394 -2.65 -8.14 -23.99
N ASP A 395 -3.03 -7.64 -25.17
CA ASP A 395 -2.46 -6.43 -25.78
C ASP A 395 -3.07 -5.16 -25.21
N VAL A 396 -4.24 -5.26 -24.57
CA VAL A 396 -4.80 -4.16 -23.78
C VAL A 396 -3.93 -3.92 -22.56
N VAL A 397 -3.65 -2.66 -22.24
CA VAL A 397 -2.92 -2.27 -21.04
C VAL A 397 -3.79 -1.35 -20.21
N LEU A 398 -4.12 -1.79 -18.99
CA LEU A 398 -4.84 -0.98 -18.01
C LEU A 398 -3.83 -0.34 -17.06
N LEU A 399 -3.96 0.96 -16.84
CA LEU A 399 -3.08 1.80 -16.01
C LEU A 399 -3.85 2.49 -14.87
N GLY A 400 -5.18 2.57 -14.98
CA GLY A 400 -6.02 3.41 -14.14
C GLY A 400 -6.45 4.67 -14.90
N ARG A 401 -7.64 5.18 -14.55
CA ARG A 401 -8.37 6.31 -15.16
C ARG A 401 -9.11 6.03 -16.46
N GLU A 402 -9.04 4.82 -16.99
CA GLU A 402 -9.89 4.40 -18.12
C GLU A 402 -11.37 4.54 -17.76
N THR A 403 -12.18 5.02 -18.70
CA THR A 403 -13.61 5.27 -18.49
C THR A 403 -14.37 3.95 -18.40
N ILE A 404 -15.25 3.83 -17.40
CA ILE A 404 -16.14 2.67 -17.26
C ILE A 404 -17.49 3.02 -17.88
N TYR A 405 -17.90 2.22 -18.86
CA TYR A 405 -19.23 2.26 -19.42
C TYR A 405 -20.07 1.10 -18.88
N ARG A 406 -21.36 1.36 -18.64
CA ARG A 406 -22.38 0.35 -18.36
C ARG A 406 -23.56 0.59 -19.28
N ASN A 407 -23.92 -0.40 -20.09
CA ASN A 407 -25.02 -0.28 -21.06
C ASN A 407 -24.92 0.96 -21.97
N GLY A 408 -23.71 1.36 -22.36
CA GLY A 408 -23.45 2.53 -23.19
C GLY A 408 -23.37 3.87 -22.44
N GLU A 409 -23.59 3.90 -21.13
CA GLU A 409 -23.49 5.13 -20.32
C GLU A 409 -22.23 5.14 -19.46
N VAL A 410 -21.62 6.33 -19.30
CA VAL A 410 -20.47 6.51 -18.41
C VAL A 410 -20.92 6.39 -16.96
N VAL A 411 -20.33 5.44 -16.23
CA VAL A 411 -20.63 5.20 -14.81
C VAL A 411 -19.42 5.38 -13.90
N GLY A 412 -18.25 5.71 -14.45
CA GLY A 412 -17.06 5.98 -13.63
C GLY A 412 -15.76 5.85 -14.41
N TRP A 413 -14.70 5.57 -13.67
CA TRP A 413 -13.36 5.35 -14.19
C TRP A 413 -12.60 4.40 -13.28
N LEU A 414 -11.55 3.77 -13.81
CA LEU A 414 -10.64 2.92 -13.05
C LEU A 414 -9.78 3.76 -12.09
N THR A 415 -9.53 3.23 -10.89
CA THR A 415 -8.59 3.74 -9.90
C THR A 415 -7.22 3.09 -10.01
N SER A 416 -7.20 1.78 -10.27
CA SER A 416 -5.98 0.98 -10.48
C SER A 416 -6.12 0.12 -11.72
N GLY A 417 -5.02 -0.14 -12.41
CA GLY A 417 -4.95 -1.04 -13.56
C GLY A 417 -3.63 -1.80 -13.58
N GLY A 418 -3.64 -3.01 -14.14
CA GLY A 418 -2.44 -3.79 -14.35
C GLY A 418 -2.72 -5.16 -14.95
N TRP A 419 -1.73 -6.04 -14.84
CA TRP A 419 -1.81 -7.42 -15.30
C TRP A 419 -1.70 -8.39 -14.12
N GLY A 420 -2.53 -9.42 -14.09
CA GLY A 420 -2.37 -10.55 -13.16
C GLY A 420 -1.66 -11.71 -13.85
N TYR A 421 -0.42 -11.98 -13.46
CA TYR A 421 0.38 -13.05 -14.09
C TYR A 421 -0.12 -14.46 -13.76
N THR A 422 -0.78 -14.68 -12.61
CA THR A 422 -1.36 -15.98 -12.28
C THR A 422 -2.64 -16.22 -13.06
N VAL A 423 -3.47 -15.20 -13.23
CA VAL A 423 -4.76 -15.31 -13.92
C VAL A 423 -4.71 -15.03 -15.42
N ASN A 424 -3.56 -14.54 -15.91
CA ASN A 424 -3.27 -14.21 -17.30
C ASN A 424 -4.30 -13.24 -17.92
N LYS A 425 -4.60 -12.15 -17.20
CA LYS A 425 -5.63 -11.16 -17.57
C LYS A 425 -5.22 -9.75 -17.17
N ASN A 426 -5.73 -8.78 -17.92
CA ASN A 426 -5.76 -7.40 -17.48
C ASN A 426 -6.77 -7.25 -16.34
N ILE A 427 -6.38 -6.55 -15.28
CA ILE A 427 -7.20 -6.33 -14.09
C ILE A 427 -7.33 -4.82 -13.88
N GLY A 428 -8.56 -4.34 -13.79
CA GLY A 428 -8.88 -2.96 -13.49
C GLY A 428 -9.80 -2.86 -12.27
N TYR A 429 -9.48 -1.99 -11.32
CA TYR A 429 -10.37 -1.62 -10.23
C TYR A 429 -10.92 -0.23 -10.47
N GLY A 430 -12.20 -0.01 -10.18
CA GLY A 430 -12.80 1.33 -10.33
C GLY A 430 -14.20 1.42 -9.73
N TYR A 431 -14.66 2.64 -9.48
CA TYR A 431 -15.97 2.86 -8.85
C TYR A 431 -17.07 2.96 -9.91
N VAL A 432 -18.05 2.06 -9.83
CA VAL A 432 -19.33 2.20 -10.54
C VAL A 432 -20.21 3.15 -9.74
N ARG A 433 -20.76 4.18 -10.39
CA ARG A 433 -21.54 5.26 -9.78
C ARG A 433 -22.95 5.28 -10.33
N ASN A 434 -23.92 5.49 -9.45
CA ASN A 434 -25.31 5.75 -9.80
C ASN A 434 -25.94 6.64 -8.71
N PRO A 435 -26.47 7.83 -9.02
CA PRO A 435 -27.13 8.69 -8.04
C PRO A 435 -28.25 8.00 -7.25
N GLU A 436 -28.98 7.08 -7.89
CA GLU A 436 -30.09 6.32 -7.30
C GLU A 436 -29.63 5.15 -6.42
N GLY A 437 -28.33 4.80 -6.47
CA GLY A 437 -27.76 3.71 -5.71
C GLY A 437 -27.20 2.59 -6.56
N VAL A 438 -26.21 1.89 -6.00
CA VAL A 438 -25.46 0.82 -6.64
C VAL A 438 -25.53 -0.42 -5.76
N ASP A 439 -26.63 -1.17 -5.86
CA ASP A 439 -26.77 -2.44 -5.14
C ASP A 439 -26.16 -3.62 -5.93
N SER A 440 -26.27 -4.84 -5.40
CA SER A 440 -25.72 -6.02 -6.04
C SER A 440 -26.41 -6.34 -7.37
N GLU A 441 -27.71 -6.06 -7.50
CA GLU A 441 -28.46 -6.31 -8.73
C GLU A 441 -28.04 -5.33 -9.84
N TYR A 442 -27.89 -4.05 -9.51
CA TYR A 442 -27.36 -3.04 -10.42
C TYR A 442 -25.96 -3.42 -10.94
N PHE A 443 -25.10 -3.96 -10.07
CA PHE A 443 -23.77 -4.46 -10.43
C PHE A 443 -23.84 -5.59 -11.47
N ILE A 444 -24.62 -6.64 -11.20
CA ILE A 444 -24.51 -7.88 -12.00
C ILE A 444 -25.37 -7.88 -13.26
N SER A 445 -26.39 -7.03 -13.34
CA SER A 445 -27.33 -6.97 -14.48
C SER A 445 -26.80 -6.15 -15.66
N GLY A 446 -25.75 -5.35 -15.47
CA GLY A 446 -25.19 -4.49 -16.51
C GLY A 446 -24.21 -5.20 -17.42
N THR A 447 -24.12 -4.74 -18.67
CA THR A 447 -22.98 -5.04 -19.55
C THR A 447 -21.96 -3.91 -19.42
N TYR A 448 -20.68 -4.26 -19.29
CA TYR A 448 -19.60 -3.31 -19.03
C TYR A 448 -18.57 -3.26 -20.15
N GLU A 449 -18.06 -2.07 -20.38
CA GLU A 449 -16.96 -1.80 -21.28
C GLU A 449 -15.96 -0.83 -20.62
N LEU A 450 -14.71 -0.91 -21.02
CA LEU A 450 -13.65 0.03 -20.66
C LEU A 450 -13.19 0.75 -21.92
N GLU A 451 -13.15 2.08 -21.87
CA GLU A 451 -12.51 2.88 -22.92
C GLU A 451 -11.02 2.98 -22.61
N VAL A 452 -10.21 2.30 -23.42
CA VAL A 452 -8.75 2.27 -23.31
C VAL A 452 -8.17 2.90 -24.58
N ALA A 453 -7.43 3.99 -24.42
CA ALA A 453 -6.82 4.72 -25.55
C ALA A 453 -7.82 4.99 -26.70
N THR A 454 -9.02 5.50 -26.38
CA THR A 454 -10.12 5.82 -27.33
C THR A 454 -10.82 4.62 -27.97
N VAL A 455 -10.51 3.39 -27.55
CA VAL A 455 -11.14 2.15 -28.03
C VAL A 455 -11.98 1.55 -26.91
N SER A 456 -13.22 1.17 -27.21
CA SER A 456 -14.07 0.45 -26.27
C SER A 456 -13.75 -1.04 -26.27
N HIS A 457 -13.47 -1.59 -25.09
CA HIS A 457 -13.21 -3.00 -24.87
C HIS A 457 -14.26 -3.60 -23.94
N SER A 458 -14.93 -4.66 -24.38
CA SER A 458 -15.80 -5.44 -23.49
C SER A 458 -15.00 -6.02 -22.33
N CYS A 459 -15.51 -5.88 -21.12
CA CYS A 459 -14.86 -6.35 -19.91
C CYS A 459 -15.81 -7.20 -19.06
N LYS A 460 -15.24 -8.08 -18.24
CA LYS A 460 -15.99 -8.92 -17.31
C LYS A 460 -15.88 -8.37 -15.89
N LEU A 461 -17.03 -8.09 -15.27
CA LEU A 461 -17.14 -7.82 -13.84
C LEU A 461 -16.77 -9.07 -13.02
N GLN A 462 -16.00 -8.89 -11.95
CA GLN A 462 -15.52 -9.95 -11.07
C GLN A 462 -16.00 -9.72 -9.64
N LEU A 463 -16.57 -10.77 -9.03
CA LEU A 463 -17.11 -10.75 -7.68
C LEU A 463 -16.10 -11.37 -6.72
N GLY A 464 -15.21 -10.55 -6.16
CA GLY A 464 -14.21 -10.95 -5.17
C GLY A 464 -12.78 -11.04 -5.74
N PRO A 465 -11.83 -11.53 -4.92
CA PRO A 465 -10.46 -11.77 -5.36
C PRO A 465 -10.39 -12.77 -6.51
N LEU A 466 -9.52 -12.49 -7.48
CA LEU A 466 -9.25 -13.37 -8.61
C LEU A 466 -8.38 -14.57 -8.21
N TYR A 467 -7.60 -14.41 -7.15
CA TYR A 467 -6.70 -15.44 -6.62
C TYR A 467 -6.95 -15.73 -5.14
N ASP A 468 -7.06 -17.02 -4.82
CA ASP A 468 -7.26 -17.54 -3.45
C ASP A 468 -8.31 -16.74 -2.64
N PRO A 469 -9.58 -16.69 -3.09
CA PRO A 469 -10.63 -15.89 -2.46
C PRO A 469 -10.97 -16.36 -1.03
N LYS A 470 -10.56 -17.57 -0.66
CA LYS A 470 -10.77 -18.16 0.68
C LYS A 470 -9.60 -17.93 1.64
N LEU A 471 -8.50 -17.34 1.17
CA LEU A 471 -7.28 -17.11 1.94
C LEU A 471 -6.63 -18.41 2.45
N GLU A 472 -6.78 -19.50 1.70
CA GLU A 472 -6.26 -20.82 2.07
C GLU A 472 -4.72 -20.82 2.08
N ARG A 473 -4.07 -20.09 1.18
CA ARG A 473 -2.60 -20.01 1.10
C ARG A 473 -2.01 -19.14 2.18
N VAL A 474 -2.70 -18.06 2.52
CA VAL A 474 -2.29 -17.12 3.57
C VAL A 474 -2.39 -17.75 4.96
N ARG A 475 -3.40 -18.60 5.19
CA ARG A 475 -3.68 -19.23 6.49
C ARG A 475 -3.01 -20.59 6.68
N LYS A 476 -2.22 -21.04 5.69
CA LYS A 476 -1.53 -22.33 5.69
C LYS A 476 -0.38 -22.37 6.69
#